data_AF-A0A1J5P7U3-F1
#
_entry.id   AF-A0A1J5P7U3-F1
#
_cell.length_a   1.000
_cell.length_b   1.000
_cell.length_c   1.000
_cell.angle_alpha   90.00
_cell.angle_beta   90.00
_cell.angle_gamma   90.00
#
_symmetry.space_group_name_H-M   'P 1'
#
loop_
_entity.id
_entity.type
_entity.pdbx_description
1 polymer ?
#
loop_
_entity_poly.entity_id
_entity_poly.type
_entity_poly.pdbx_seq_one_letter_code
_entity_poly.pdbx_strand_id
1 'polypeptide(L)'
;MHDCASPPPGDPGSHARSDPGAGMFFAASMHLPWGALLRLPAKLASTFPSAPQNSMDLTPREKDKLLIFTAGLLAERRKARGLKLNVPEAVAFLTAAVMEGARDGRTVAELMSEGRTLLTRDDVMEGVAELIPDIQVEATFPDGTKLVTVHQPIA
;
A
#
# COMPACT_ATOMS: atom_id res chain seq x y z
N MET A 1 -6.23 55.70 -7.28
CA MET A 1 -6.21 54.29 -6.84
C MET A 1 -5.64 54.28 -5.42
N HIS A 2 -6.52 54.19 -4.43
CA HIS A 2 -6.20 53.95 -3.01
C HIS A 2 -7.43 53.34 -2.34
N ASP A 3 -7.17 52.30 -1.55
CA ASP A 3 -8.08 51.49 -0.71
C ASP A 3 -8.87 52.28 0.35
N CYS A 4 -10.01 51.73 0.80
CA CYS A 4 -10.15 51.17 2.17
C CYS A 4 -11.62 50.92 2.60
N ALA A 5 -11.82 49.72 3.17
CA ALA A 5 -12.49 49.45 4.45
C ALA A 5 -14.04 49.42 4.58
N SER A 6 -14.54 48.18 4.78
CA SER A 6 -15.25 47.69 5.99
C SER A 6 -16.68 47.12 5.81
N PRO A 7 -17.00 45.99 6.49
CA PRO A 7 -18.30 45.28 6.44
C PRO A 7 -19.22 45.62 7.64
N PRO A 8 -20.50 45.20 7.64
CA PRO A 8 -21.32 45.13 8.86
C PRO A 8 -21.42 43.71 9.48
N PRO A 9 -21.78 43.60 10.78
CA PRO A 9 -21.54 42.45 11.65
C PRO A 9 -22.72 41.45 11.82
N GLY A 10 -22.41 40.29 12.45
CA GLY A 10 -23.29 39.11 12.73
C GLY A 10 -24.40 39.33 13.76
N ASP A 11 -25.04 38.35 14.41
CA ASP A 11 -25.06 36.87 14.53
C ASP A 11 -26.40 36.61 15.32
N PRO A 12 -26.67 35.56 16.12
CA PRO A 12 -26.59 34.09 15.99
C PRO A 12 -27.98 33.42 16.13
N GLY A 13 -28.01 32.09 16.02
CA GLY A 13 -29.23 31.27 16.08
C GLY A 13 -30.04 31.32 17.38
N SER A 14 -31.34 31.05 17.27
CA SER A 14 -32.16 30.47 18.34
C SER A 14 -33.40 29.74 17.81
N HIS A 15 -33.58 28.53 18.34
CA HIS A 15 -34.85 27.84 18.65
C HIS A 15 -35.86 27.46 17.55
N ALA A 16 -35.81 26.16 17.22
CA ALA A 16 -36.86 25.17 17.47
C ALA A 16 -38.33 25.58 17.22
N ARG A 17 -38.97 24.94 16.23
CA ARG A 17 -40.38 24.52 16.32
C ARG A 17 -40.57 23.15 15.66
N SER A 18 -41.13 22.28 16.48
CA SER A 18 -41.60 20.92 16.25
C SER A 18 -42.92 20.90 15.49
N ASP A 19 -43.01 20.08 14.44
CA ASP A 19 -44.28 19.66 13.83
C ASP A 19 -44.82 18.40 14.54
N PRO A 20 -46.09 18.38 14.99
CA PRO A 20 -46.76 17.19 15.47
C PRO A 20 -47.73 16.63 14.40
N GLY A 21 -47.63 15.32 14.14
CA GLY A 21 -48.57 14.58 13.30
C GLY A 21 -48.07 13.15 13.05
N ALA A 22 -48.21 12.25 14.03
CA ALA A 22 -49.29 11.28 14.10
C ALA A 22 -49.30 10.27 12.93
N GLY A 23 -48.67 9.13 13.15
CA GLY A 23 -48.72 7.96 12.28
C GLY A 23 -48.36 6.71 13.08
N MET A 24 -49.40 5.99 13.51
CA MET A 24 -49.40 4.87 14.44
C MET A 24 -48.48 3.72 14.01
N PHE A 25 -47.48 3.38 14.84
CA PHE A 25 -46.84 2.07 14.81
C PHE A 25 -47.29 1.27 16.04
N PHE A 26 -48.16 0.29 15.78
CA PHE A 26 -48.59 -0.74 16.72
C PHE A 26 -47.37 -1.56 17.17
N ALA A 27 -46.94 -1.38 18.43
CA ALA A 27 -46.00 -2.28 19.08
C ALA A 27 -46.75 -3.53 19.56
N ALA A 28 -46.70 -4.61 18.78
CA ALA A 28 -47.11 -5.93 19.24
C ALA A 28 -46.02 -6.49 20.17
N SER A 29 -46.25 -6.32 21.47
CA SER A 29 -45.43 -6.87 22.55
C SER A 29 -45.69 -8.37 22.69
N MET A 30 -45.00 -9.19 21.90
CA MET A 30 -44.94 -10.64 22.11
C MET A 30 -43.83 -10.96 23.11
N HIS A 31 -44.24 -11.23 24.35
CA HIS A 31 -43.41 -11.81 25.40
C HIS A 31 -42.99 -13.23 24.99
N LEU A 32 -41.76 -13.37 24.47
CA LEU A 32 -41.07 -14.66 24.42
C LEU A 32 -40.08 -14.72 25.59
N PRO A 33 -40.13 -15.77 26.44
CA PRO A 33 -39.26 -15.88 27.59
C PRO A 33 -37.80 -16.07 27.15
N TRP A 34 -36.95 -15.13 27.53
CA TRP A 34 -35.50 -15.01 27.25
C TRP A 34 -34.64 -16.19 27.80
N GLY A 35 -35.24 -17.31 28.20
CA GLY A 35 -34.59 -18.39 28.95
C GLY A 35 -34.38 -19.72 28.20
N ALA A 36 -34.64 -19.80 26.90
CA ALA A 36 -34.69 -21.09 26.17
C ALA A 36 -33.67 -21.22 25.02
N LEU A 37 -32.47 -20.65 25.14
CA LEU A 37 -31.39 -20.83 24.15
C LEU A 37 -30.00 -21.09 24.75
N LEU A 38 -29.94 -21.78 25.91
CA LEU A 38 -28.68 -22.24 26.51
C LEU A 38 -28.64 -23.76 26.64
N ARG A 39 -28.85 -24.46 25.52
CA ARG A 39 -28.58 -25.91 25.42
C ARG A 39 -28.20 -26.32 24.01
N LEU A 40 -27.19 -25.65 23.45
CA LEU A 40 -26.41 -26.21 22.35
C LEU A 40 -25.21 -26.96 22.94
N PRO A 41 -25.01 -28.25 22.64
CA PRO A 41 -23.82 -28.96 23.08
C PRO A 41 -22.59 -28.29 22.46
N ALA A 42 -21.63 -27.89 23.30
CA ALA A 42 -20.34 -27.29 22.96
C ALA A 42 -19.39 -28.27 22.24
N LYS A 43 -19.90 -29.12 21.34
CA LYS A 43 -19.20 -30.25 20.72
C LYS A 43 -19.23 -30.25 19.19
N LEU A 44 -19.41 -29.07 18.60
CA LEU A 44 -19.37 -28.83 17.14
C LEU A 44 -18.46 -27.65 16.76
N ALA A 45 -17.54 -27.24 17.66
CA ALA A 45 -16.60 -26.14 17.42
C ALA A 45 -15.15 -26.60 17.19
N SER A 46 -14.91 -27.88 16.91
CA SER A 46 -13.55 -28.44 16.82
C SER A 46 -13.15 -28.96 15.44
N THR A 47 -13.87 -28.59 14.39
CA THR A 47 -13.47 -29.01 13.04
C THR A 47 -13.73 -27.91 12.04
N PHE A 48 -13.16 -26.72 12.27
CA PHE A 48 -12.77 -25.91 11.13
C PHE A 48 -11.63 -26.68 10.45
N PRO A 49 -11.79 -27.17 9.21
CA PRO A 49 -10.65 -27.60 8.44
C PRO A 49 -9.69 -26.40 8.41
N SER A 50 -8.47 -26.58 8.92
CA SER A 50 -7.41 -25.60 8.70
C SER A 50 -7.41 -25.30 7.22
N ALA A 51 -7.58 -24.02 6.85
CA ALA A 51 -7.51 -23.58 5.47
C ALA A 51 -6.39 -24.34 4.77
N PRO A 52 -6.60 -24.85 3.55
CA PRO A 52 -5.56 -25.61 2.86
C PRO A 52 -4.26 -24.82 2.99
N GLN A 53 -3.22 -25.48 3.51
CA GLN A 53 -1.85 -24.96 3.45
C GLN A 53 -1.47 -24.97 1.97
N ASN A 54 -2.13 -24.10 1.19
CA ASN A 54 -1.57 -23.55 -0.01
C ASN A 54 -0.31 -22.88 0.51
N SER A 55 0.84 -23.36 0.10
CA SER A 55 1.48 -22.83 -1.10
C SER A 55 2.93 -22.68 -0.71
N MET A 56 3.84 -22.81 -1.68
CA MET A 56 5.24 -22.39 -1.66
C MET A 56 5.79 -22.08 -0.25
N ASP A 57 6.73 -22.91 0.26
CA ASP A 57 7.40 -22.73 1.56
C ASP A 57 8.27 -21.47 1.59
N LEU A 58 7.62 -20.31 1.59
CA LEU A 58 8.26 -19.00 1.55
C LEU A 58 8.65 -18.56 2.95
N THR A 59 9.93 -18.31 3.12
CA THR A 59 10.48 -17.61 4.27
C THR A 59 9.89 -16.20 4.37
N PRO A 60 9.87 -15.58 5.58
CA PRO A 60 9.43 -14.20 5.73
C PRO A 60 10.15 -13.24 4.77
N ARG A 61 11.45 -13.47 4.57
CA ARG A 61 12.29 -12.69 3.65
C ARG A 61 11.85 -12.80 2.20
N GLU A 62 11.44 -13.98 1.75
CA GLU A 62 10.94 -14.18 0.38
C GLU A 62 9.57 -13.51 0.21
N LYS A 63 8.73 -13.52 1.24
CA LYS A 63 7.47 -12.77 1.24
C LYS A 63 7.72 -11.26 1.14
N ASP A 64 8.68 -10.72 1.87
CA ASP A 64 9.05 -9.29 1.80
C ASP A 64 9.56 -8.92 0.39
N LYS A 65 10.37 -9.78 -0.22
CA LYS A 65 10.82 -9.62 -1.62
C LYS A 65 9.65 -9.57 -2.60
N LEU A 66 8.62 -10.40 -2.41
CA LEU A 66 7.40 -10.36 -3.23
C LEU A 66 6.58 -9.07 -3.02
N LEU A 67 6.56 -8.54 -1.80
CA LEU A 67 5.91 -7.24 -1.52
C LEU A 67 6.63 -6.10 -2.25
N ILE A 68 7.96 -6.08 -2.22
CA ILE A 68 8.77 -5.09 -2.95
C ILE A 68 8.52 -5.22 -4.46
N PHE A 69 8.51 -6.43 -4.99
CA PHE A 69 8.21 -6.66 -6.41
C PHE A 69 6.82 -6.14 -6.80
N THR A 70 5.82 -6.38 -5.95
CA THR A 70 4.45 -5.87 -6.16
C THR A 70 4.41 -4.33 -6.16
N ALA A 71 5.16 -3.69 -5.26
CA ALA A 71 5.30 -2.24 -5.24
C ALA A 71 6.02 -1.72 -6.50
N GLY A 72 7.02 -2.45 -7.01
CA GLY A 72 7.71 -2.16 -8.27
C GLY A 72 6.76 -2.20 -9.47
N LEU A 73 5.90 -3.22 -9.58
CA LEU A 73 4.87 -3.30 -10.62
C LEU A 73 3.85 -2.16 -10.52
N LEU A 74 3.49 -1.76 -9.30
CA LEU A 74 2.61 -0.61 -9.09
C LEU A 74 3.27 0.69 -9.57
N ALA A 75 4.56 0.89 -9.26
CA ALA A 75 5.35 2.04 -9.70
C ALA A 75 5.51 2.05 -11.23
N GLU A 76 5.84 0.93 -11.85
CA GLU A 76 5.93 0.78 -13.31
C GLU A 76 4.62 1.20 -13.99
N ARG A 77 3.47 0.70 -13.51
CA ARG A 77 2.16 1.06 -14.06
C ARG A 77 1.84 2.55 -13.87
N ARG A 78 2.30 3.19 -12.79
CA ARG A 78 2.15 4.63 -12.56
C ARG A 78 3.02 5.43 -13.52
N LYS A 79 4.30 5.05 -13.66
CA LYS A 79 5.24 5.62 -14.63
C LYS A 79 4.71 5.53 -16.05
N ALA A 80 4.16 4.38 -16.45
CA ALA A 80 3.57 4.16 -17.78
C ALA A 80 2.37 5.07 -18.08
N ARG A 81 1.70 5.61 -17.05
CA ARG A 81 0.64 6.62 -17.20
C ARG A 81 1.15 8.07 -17.18
N GLY A 82 2.47 8.26 -17.11
CA GLY A 82 3.11 9.57 -17.06
C GLY A 82 3.15 10.20 -15.66
N LEU A 83 2.95 9.43 -14.59
CA LEU A 83 3.11 9.93 -13.23
C LEU A 83 4.59 9.91 -12.82
N LYS A 84 5.05 11.03 -12.28
CA LYS A 84 6.36 11.12 -11.61
C LYS A 84 6.35 10.28 -10.34
N LEU A 85 7.35 9.41 -10.19
CA LEU A 85 7.46 8.51 -9.05
C LEU A 85 7.92 9.25 -7.79
N ASN A 86 7.37 8.86 -6.64
CA ASN A 86 7.87 9.27 -5.33
C ASN A 86 9.04 8.37 -4.88
N VAL A 87 9.61 8.66 -3.69
CA VAL A 87 10.75 7.91 -3.13
C VAL A 87 10.49 6.39 -3.03
N PRO A 88 9.43 5.90 -2.35
CA PRO A 88 9.23 4.46 -2.23
C PRO A 88 8.92 3.78 -3.57
N GLU A 89 8.27 4.47 -4.50
CA GLU A 89 8.02 3.96 -5.85
C GLU A 89 9.32 3.82 -6.66
N ALA A 90 10.19 4.83 -6.62
CA ALA A 90 11.48 4.79 -7.30
C ALA A 90 12.37 3.65 -6.75
N VAL A 91 12.46 3.52 -5.42
CA VAL A 91 13.22 2.44 -4.78
C VAL A 91 12.64 1.07 -5.15
N ALA A 92 11.33 0.90 -5.10
CA ALA A 92 10.69 -0.37 -5.43
C ALA A 92 10.87 -0.75 -6.91
N PHE A 93 10.74 0.22 -7.81
CA PHE A 93 10.94 0.03 -9.25
C PHE A 93 12.37 -0.44 -9.56
N LEU A 94 13.38 0.26 -9.04
CA LEU A 94 14.78 -0.09 -9.23
C LEU A 94 15.12 -1.45 -8.60
N THR A 95 14.60 -1.71 -7.38
CA THR A 95 14.84 -2.97 -6.69
C THR A 95 14.27 -4.16 -7.46
N ALA A 96 13.05 -4.02 -8.00
CA ALA A 96 12.44 -5.05 -8.83
C ALA A 96 13.29 -5.34 -10.09
N ALA A 97 13.78 -4.29 -10.76
CA ALA A 97 14.64 -4.46 -11.94
C ALA A 97 15.96 -5.19 -11.62
N VAL A 98 16.59 -4.87 -10.48
CA VAL A 98 17.81 -5.58 -10.05
C VAL A 98 17.53 -7.05 -9.73
N MET A 99 16.41 -7.34 -9.08
CA MET A 99 16.01 -8.72 -8.76
C MET A 99 15.74 -9.54 -10.02
N GLU A 100 15.04 -8.98 -11.00
CA GLU A 100 14.77 -9.66 -12.27
C GLU A 100 16.03 -9.83 -13.10
N GLY A 101 16.90 -8.82 -13.15
CA GLY A 101 18.18 -8.94 -13.85
C GLY A 101 19.11 -9.99 -13.23
N ALA A 102 19.11 -10.16 -11.90
CA ALA A 102 19.81 -11.27 -11.25
C ALA A 102 19.20 -12.62 -11.63
N ARG A 103 17.86 -12.68 -11.76
CA ARG A 103 17.15 -13.89 -12.18
C ARG A 103 17.42 -14.26 -13.65
N ASP A 104 17.62 -13.28 -14.51
CA ASP A 104 18.07 -13.41 -15.90
C ASP A 104 19.51 -13.93 -16.02
N GLY A 105 20.26 -13.97 -14.91
CA GLY A 105 21.65 -14.41 -14.88
C GLY A 105 22.66 -13.32 -15.25
N ARG A 106 22.26 -12.04 -15.21
CA ARG A 106 23.20 -10.92 -15.37
C ARG A 106 24.20 -10.91 -14.23
N THR A 107 25.37 -10.34 -14.49
CA THR A 107 26.40 -10.20 -13.47
C THR A 107 26.09 -9.04 -12.51
N VAL A 108 26.66 -9.08 -11.32
CA VAL A 108 26.55 -7.96 -10.35
C VAL A 108 27.01 -6.64 -10.99
N ALA A 109 28.10 -6.66 -11.75
CA ALA A 109 28.65 -5.47 -12.41
C ALA A 109 27.70 -4.88 -13.46
N GLU A 110 27.02 -5.73 -14.24
CA GLU A 110 26.01 -5.30 -15.20
C GLU A 110 24.85 -4.61 -14.50
N LEU A 111 24.33 -5.20 -13.41
CA LEU A 111 23.21 -4.62 -12.66
C LEU A 111 23.57 -3.31 -11.95
N MET A 112 24.82 -3.17 -11.49
CA MET A 112 25.32 -1.90 -10.95
C MET A 112 25.32 -0.79 -12.02
N SER A 113 25.66 -1.13 -13.26
CA SER A 113 25.68 -0.14 -14.34
C SER A 113 24.28 0.15 -14.87
N GLU A 114 23.50 -0.90 -15.15
CA GLU A 114 22.14 -0.81 -15.69
C GLU A 114 21.20 -0.09 -14.73
N GLY A 115 21.32 -0.34 -13.42
CA GLY A 115 20.46 0.29 -12.42
C GLY A 115 20.46 1.83 -12.47
N ARG A 116 21.53 2.45 -13.00
CA ARG A 116 21.65 3.91 -13.19
C ARG A 116 20.96 4.45 -14.44
N THR A 117 20.46 3.57 -15.31
CA THR A 117 19.87 3.93 -16.61
C THR A 117 18.35 3.81 -16.62
N LEU A 118 17.76 3.26 -15.56
CA LEU A 118 16.35 2.88 -15.50
C LEU A 118 15.42 4.06 -15.17
N LEU A 119 15.91 5.02 -14.38
CA LEU A 119 15.17 6.21 -13.98
C LEU A 119 16.03 7.45 -14.22
N THR A 120 15.39 8.46 -14.77
CA THR A 120 15.93 9.81 -14.91
C THR A 120 15.24 10.75 -13.93
N ARG A 121 15.82 11.94 -13.73
CA ARG A 121 15.18 13.03 -12.96
C ARG A 121 13.78 13.41 -13.45
N ASP A 122 13.48 13.18 -14.72
CA ASP A 122 12.16 13.46 -15.29
C ASP A 122 11.10 12.44 -14.88
N ASP A 123 11.52 11.20 -14.58
CA ASP A 123 10.65 10.11 -14.17
C ASP A 123 10.21 10.21 -12.70
N VAL A 124 10.86 11.07 -11.91
CA VAL A 124 10.66 11.18 -10.46
C VAL A 124 10.19 12.59 -10.07
N MET A 125 9.65 12.70 -8.86
CA MET A 125 9.31 13.99 -8.24
C MET A 125 10.58 14.77 -7.90
N GLU A 126 10.45 16.08 -7.74
CA GLU A 126 11.56 16.97 -7.35
C GLU A 126 12.20 16.52 -6.02
N GLY A 127 13.53 16.52 -5.97
CA GLY A 127 14.31 16.13 -4.79
C GLY A 127 14.45 14.61 -4.58
N VAL A 128 13.72 13.77 -5.32
CA VAL A 128 13.79 12.30 -5.13
C VAL A 128 15.17 11.74 -5.49
N ALA A 129 15.82 12.28 -6.52
CA ALA A 129 17.15 11.83 -6.94
C ALA A 129 18.21 12.07 -5.84
N GLU A 130 18.12 13.19 -5.13
CA GLU A 130 19.02 13.54 -4.03
C GLU A 130 18.78 12.68 -2.78
N LEU A 131 17.53 12.24 -2.56
CA LEU A 131 17.14 11.43 -1.41
C LEU A 131 17.58 9.95 -1.54
N ILE A 132 17.93 9.50 -2.75
CA ILE A 132 18.31 8.11 -3.04
C ILE A 132 19.78 8.08 -3.54
N PRO A 133 20.78 8.22 -2.63
CA PRO A 133 22.19 8.21 -3.01
C PRO A 133 22.68 6.83 -3.46
N ASP A 134 22.11 5.76 -2.90
CA ASP A 134 22.33 4.38 -3.30
C ASP A 134 21.13 3.50 -2.94
N ILE A 135 21.03 2.37 -3.64
CA ILE A 135 20.14 1.27 -3.26
C ILE A 135 20.95 0.00 -3.10
N GLN A 136 20.55 -0.82 -2.13
CA GLN A 136 21.21 -2.08 -1.79
C GLN A 136 20.19 -3.20 -1.85
N VAL A 137 20.42 -4.18 -2.72
CA VAL A 137 19.46 -5.23 -3.02
C VAL A 137 20.15 -6.58 -2.93
N GLU A 138 19.65 -7.45 -2.06
CA GLU A 138 20.08 -8.84 -2.03
C GLU A 138 19.27 -9.67 -3.02
N ALA A 139 19.91 -10.03 -4.13
CA ALA A 139 19.30 -10.79 -5.21
C ALA A 139 19.91 -12.20 -5.32
N THR A 140 19.12 -13.14 -5.83
CA THR A 140 19.53 -14.54 -6.01
C THR A 140 20.02 -14.74 -7.44
N PHE A 141 21.32 -14.91 -7.60
CA PHE A 141 21.99 -15.20 -8.87
C PHE A 141 22.11 -16.72 -9.08
N PRO A 142 22.43 -17.18 -10.30
CA PRO A 142 22.68 -18.59 -10.58
C PRO A 142 23.76 -19.22 -9.68
N ASP A 143 24.69 -18.42 -9.17
CA ASP A 143 25.80 -18.84 -8.31
C ASP A 143 25.61 -18.50 -6.82
N GLY A 144 24.41 -18.03 -6.42
CA GLY A 144 24.04 -17.79 -5.04
C GLY A 144 23.49 -16.39 -4.77
N THR A 145 23.18 -16.12 -3.50
CA THR A 145 22.67 -14.79 -3.08
C THR A 145 23.83 -13.81 -2.95
N LYS A 146 23.69 -12.62 -3.56
CA LYS A 146 24.69 -11.55 -3.50
C LYS A 146 24.02 -10.20 -3.25
N LEU A 147 24.77 -9.29 -2.64
CA LEU A 147 24.37 -7.90 -2.47
C LEU A 147 24.79 -7.09 -3.71
N VAL A 148 23.84 -6.39 -4.31
CA VAL A 148 24.06 -5.43 -5.39
C VAL A 148 23.87 -4.04 -4.82
N THR A 149 24.87 -3.17 -4.97
CA THR A 149 24.78 -1.76 -4.58
C THR A 149 24.83 -0.89 -5.82
N VAL A 150 23.75 -0.17 -6.09
CA VAL A 150 23.70 0.79 -7.20
C VAL A 150 23.87 2.19 -6.63
N HIS A 151 24.99 2.84 -6.96
CA HIS A 151 25.25 4.21 -6.57
C HIS A 151 24.62 5.19 -7.55
N GLN A 152 23.99 6.24 -7.03
CA GLN A 152 23.29 7.29 -7.79
C GLN A 152 22.40 6.69 -8.89
N PRO A 153 21.38 5.89 -8.52
CA PRO A 153 20.59 5.13 -9.48
C PRO A 153 19.68 6.00 -10.35
N ILE A 154 19.54 7.29 -10.06
CA ILE A 154 18.71 8.25 -10.81
C ILE A 154 19.61 9.30 -11.45
N ALA A 155 19.66 9.30 -12.78
CA ALA A 155 20.49 10.21 -13.58
C ALA A 155 19.80 11.57 -13.83
#